data_AF-A0A662VB27-F1
#
_entry.id   AF-A0A662VB27-F1
#
_cell.length_a   1.000
_cell.length_b   1.000
_cell.length_c   1.000
_cell.angle_alpha   90.00
_cell.angle_beta   90.00
_cell.angle_gamma   90.00
#
_symmetry.space_group_name_H-M   'P 1'
#
loop_
_entity.id
_entity.type
_entity.pdbx_description
1 polymer ?
#
loop_
_entity_poly.entity_id
_entity_poly.type
_entity_poly.pdbx_seq_one_letter_code
_entity_poly.pdbx_strand_id
1 'polypeptide(L)'
;GYTAHKQNPACEYIIPQGETIVNGDPIALVVTSKHPEAAKAFIAWVLTEGQKVWLDPTINRLPANPRIFETPEGQKRPDLKEAFETALKAKAIAFNDTLALMYEEVMRNYFKATLVDSNSELKKVWVVLLNKLFKGEIDNKTFHEYLKKLGSPLKYVDPVTGKEVVFTQEDAIRVNKLIIKDPALLDKYMLAWKQAASKRYSELLKELTSS
;
A
#
# COMPACT_ATOMS: atom_id res chain seq x y z
N GLY A 1 7.25 -12.56 -6.06
CA GLY A 1 8.34 -12.71 -5.07
C GLY A 1 8.91 -14.11 -5.13
N TYR A 2 8.26 -15.06 -4.46
CA TYR A 2 8.76 -16.44 -4.31
C TYR A 2 9.09 -17.18 -5.63
N THR A 3 8.26 -17.07 -6.68
CA THR A 3 8.58 -17.65 -8.00
C THR A 3 9.87 -17.11 -8.61
N ALA A 4 10.18 -15.83 -8.39
CA ALA A 4 11.42 -15.23 -8.91
C ALA A 4 12.66 -15.78 -8.19
N HIS A 5 12.59 -16.00 -6.87
CA HIS A 5 13.66 -16.69 -6.11
C HIS A 5 13.91 -18.09 -6.67
N LYS A 6 12.84 -18.83 -6.96
CA LYS A 6 12.96 -20.19 -7.53
C LYS A 6 13.59 -20.20 -8.92
N GLN A 7 13.26 -19.22 -9.76
CA GLN A 7 13.73 -19.15 -11.16
C GLN A 7 15.11 -18.53 -11.31
N ASN A 8 15.54 -17.69 -10.37
CA ASN A 8 16.81 -16.99 -10.42
C ASN A 8 17.55 -17.13 -9.08
N PRO A 9 18.69 -17.86 -9.02
CA PRO A 9 19.45 -18.06 -7.78
C PRO A 9 20.07 -16.75 -7.24
N ALA A 10 20.11 -15.67 -8.03
CA ALA A 10 20.52 -14.34 -7.58
C ALA A 10 19.37 -13.53 -6.94
N CYS A 11 18.17 -14.08 -6.85
CA CYS A 11 17.01 -13.43 -6.24
C CYS A 11 16.65 -14.09 -4.90
N GLU A 12 16.62 -13.30 -3.84
CA GLU A 12 16.12 -13.76 -2.55
C GLU A 12 14.68 -13.27 -2.29
N TYR A 13 13.79 -14.15 -1.81
CA TYR A 13 12.48 -13.73 -1.34
C TYR A 13 12.55 -13.54 0.17
N ILE A 14 12.48 -12.29 0.60
CA ILE A 14 12.51 -11.92 2.01
C ILE A 14 11.07 -11.57 2.43
N ILE A 15 10.69 -11.99 3.64
CA ILE A 15 9.45 -11.57 4.31
C ILE A 15 9.84 -10.53 5.36
N PRO A 16 9.69 -9.22 5.07
CA PRO A 16 10.00 -8.16 6.03
C PRO A 16 9.23 -8.33 7.34
N GLN A 17 9.95 -8.30 8.46
CA GLN A 17 9.38 -8.46 9.79
C GLN A 17 8.48 -7.27 10.14
N GLY A 18 7.20 -7.52 10.42
CA GLY A 18 6.26 -6.48 10.83
C GLY A 18 5.81 -5.55 9.70
N GLU A 19 6.23 -5.80 8.46
CA GLU A 19 5.86 -5.00 7.27
C GLU A 19 5.16 -5.83 6.20
N THR A 20 4.98 -7.14 6.43
CA THR A 20 4.28 -8.02 5.50
C THR A 20 2.83 -8.21 5.91
N ILE A 21 1.92 -8.15 4.95
CA ILE A 21 0.55 -8.63 5.11
C ILE A 21 0.51 -10.07 4.60
N VAL A 22 0.06 -11.00 5.44
CA VAL A 22 -0.22 -12.38 5.06
C VAL A 22 -1.73 -12.53 5.04
N ASN A 23 -2.32 -12.57 3.84
CA ASN A 23 -3.75 -12.72 3.63
C ASN A 23 -4.05 -14.01 2.85
N GLY A 24 -5.17 -14.65 3.16
CA GLY A 24 -5.72 -15.73 2.34
C GLY A 24 -6.62 -15.15 1.25
N ASP A 25 -6.56 -15.72 0.05
CA ASP A 25 -7.49 -15.38 -1.04
C ASP A 25 -8.85 -16.08 -0.77
N PRO A 26 -9.92 -15.34 -0.47
CA PRO A 26 -11.22 -15.95 -0.15
C PRO A 26 -11.93 -16.46 -1.42
N ILE A 27 -12.75 -17.49 -1.26
CA ILE A 27 -13.69 -17.94 -2.29
C ILE A 27 -15.10 -17.59 -1.82
N ALA A 28 -15.78 -16.72 -2.56
CA ALA A 28 -17.12 -16.24 -2.23
C ALA A 28 -18.17 -16.80 -3.20
N LEU A 29 -19.38 -17.06 -2.68
CA LEU A 29 -20.56 -17.41 -3.48
C LEU A 29 -21.39 -16.15 -3.73
N VAL A 30 -21.62 -15.80 -4.99
CA VAL A 30 -22.53 -14.70 -5.35
C VAL A 30 -23.97 -15.04 -4.97
N VAL A 31 -24.65 -14.09 -4.32
CA VAL A 31 -25.99 -14.31 -3.73
C VAL A 31 -27.06 -14.63 -4.78
N THR A 32 -26.85 -14.22 -6.03
CA THR A 32 -27.77 -14.42 -7.17
C THR A 32 -27.40 -15.63 -8.03
N SER A 33 -26.52 -16.52 -7.55
CA SER A 33 -26.10 -17.71 -8.30
C SER A 33 -27.30 -18.57 -8.70
N LYS A 34 -27.35 -18.99 -9.97
CA LYS A 34 -28.35 -19.95 -10.46
C LYS A 34 -28.09 -21.39 -10.00
N HIS A 35 -26.89 -21.66 -9.48
CA HIS A 35 -26.45 -23.00 -9.06
C HIS A 35 -25.74 -22.96 -7.69
N PRO A 36 -26.43 -22.53 -6.61
CA PRO A 36 -25.79 -22.33 -5.30
C PRO A 36 -25.26 -23.63 -4.70
N GLU A 37 -25.97 -24.75 -4.86
CA GLU A 37 -25.55 -26.03 -4.29
C GLU A 37 -24.31 -26.61 -4.98
N ALA A 38 -24.26 -26.56 -6.32
CA ALA A 38 -23.07 -26.97 -7.07
C ALA A 38 -21.85 -26.10 -6.74
N ALA A 39 -22.06 -24.79 -6.60
CA ALA A 39 -20.99 -23.87 -6.21
C ALA A 39 -20.47 -24.15 -4.79
N LYS A 40 -21.35 -24.40 -3.81
CA LYS A 40 -20.95 -24.82 -2.46
C LYS A 40 -20.17 -26.13 -2.47
N ALA A 41 -20.62 -27.12 -3.25
CA ALA A 41 -19.92 -28.40 -3.37
C ALA A 41 -18.51 -28.21 -3.97
N PHE A 42 -18.38 -27.36 -4.99
CA PHE A 42 -17.08 -27.01 -5.56
C PHE A 42 -16.18 -26.30 -4.54
N ILE A 43 -16.69 -25.31 -3.81
CA ILE A 43 -15.94 -24.62 -2.76
C ILE A 43 -15.47 -25.61 -1.69
N ALA A 44 -16.35 -26.51 -1.23
CA ALA A 44 -16.00 -27.54 -0.27
C ALA A 44 -14.88 -28.47 -0.77
N TRP A 45 -14.92 -28.83 -2.05
CA TRP A 45 -13.84 -29.61 -2.68
C TRP A 45 -12.52 -28.83 -2.76
N VAL A 46 -12.55 -27.54 -3.15
CA VAL A 46 -11.34 -26.69 -3.17
C VAL A 46 -10.70 -26.57 -1.79
N LEU A 47 -11.50 -26.50 -0.72
CA LEU A 47 -10.98 -26.44 0.66
C LEU A 47 -10.34 -27.75 1.15
N THR A 48 -10.48 -28.85 0.40
CA THR A 48 -9.83 -30.13 0.68
C THR A 48 -8.67 -30.38 -0.28
N GLU A 49 -8.75 -31.38 -1.15
CA GLU A 49 -7.69 -31.77 -2.07
C GLU A 49 -7.63 -30.92 -3.35
N GLY A 50 -8.66 -30.13 -3.65
CA GLY A 50 -8.66 -29.25 -4.81
C GLY A 50 -7.52 -28.23 -4.81
N GLN A 51 -6.90 -27.97 -3.65
CA GLN A 51 -5.71 -27.14 -3.52
C GLN A 51 -4.40 -27.80 -3.98
N LYS A 52 -4.39 -29.09 -4.36
CA LYS A 52 -3.18 -29.74 -4.92
C LYS A 52 -2.63 -29.01 -6.15
N VAL A 53 -3.50 -28.34 -6.93
CA VAL A 53 -3.08 -27.56 -8.12
C VAL A 53 -2.07 -26.45 -7.79
N TRP A 54 -2.04 -25.97 -6.55
CA TRP A 54 -1.15 -24.90 -6.09
C TRP A 54 0.31 -25.38 -6.00
N LEU A 55 0.49 -26.70 -5.87
CA LEU A 55 1.79 -27.37 -5.84
C LEU A 55 2.46 -27.46 -7.22
N ASP A 56 1.73 -27.18 -8.30
CA ASP A 56 2.30 -27.17 -9.64
C ASP A 56 3.43 -26.12 -9.71
N PRO A 57 4.65 -26.45 -10.16
CA PRO A 57 5.76 -25.51 -10.25
C PRO A 57 5.49 -24.27 -11.12
N THR A 58 4.54 -24.34 -12.05
CA THR A 58 4.12 -23.23 -12.91
C THR A 58 3.14 -22.28 -12.21
N ILE A 59 2.40 -22.76 -11.20
CA ILE A 59 1.47 -21.96 -10.38
C ILE A 59 2.17 -21.45 -9.12
N ASN A 60 2.79 -22.37 -8.38
CA ASN A 60 3.70 -22.11 -7.26
C ASN A 60 3.12 -21.18 -6.18
N ARG A 61 1.91 -21.51 -5.70
CA ARG A 61 1.18 -20.76 -4.65
C ARG A 61 1.12 -21.55 -3.34
N LEU A 62 1.05 -20.85 -2.21
CA LEU A 62 0.92 -21.49 -0.89
C LEU A 62 -0.53 -21.96 -0.67
N PRO A 63 -0.79 -23.26 -0.46
CA PRO A 63 -2.14 -23.73 -0.14
C PRO A 63 -2.55 -23.21 1.24
N ALA A 64 -3.83 -22.86 1.41
CA ALA A 64 -4.39 -22.48 2.70
C ALA A 64 -4.60 -23.69 3.61
N ASN A 65 -4.86 -24.88 3.05
CA ASN A 65 -4.97 -26.13 3.79
C ASN A 65 -3.60 -26.82 3.92
N PRO A 66 -2.98 -26.85 5.12
CA PRO A 66 -1.65 -27.43 5.30
C PRO A 66 -1.60 -28.93 5.04
N ARG A 67 -2.73 -29.65 5.11
CA ARG A 67 -2.78 -31.09 4.82
C ARG A 67 -2.43 -31.42 3.37
N ILE A 68 -2.46 -30.44 2.47
CA ILE A 68 -1.97 -30.61 1.10
C ILE A 68 -0.50 -31.06 1.08
N PHE A 69 0.30 -30.64 2.06
CA PHE A 69 1.70 -31.07 2.16
C PHE A 69 1.88 -32.53 2.61
N GLU A 70 0.82 -33.17 3.11
CA GLU A 70 0.82 -34.59 3.51
C GLU A 70 0.58 -35.53 2.32
N THR A 71 0.08 -35.01 1.18
CA THR A 71 -0.19 -35.81 -0.02
C THR A 71 1.10 -36.19 -0.76
N PRO A 72 1.09 -37.21 -1.63
CA PRO A 72 2.27 -37.58 -2.42
C PRO A 72 2.83 -36.44 -3.28
N GLU A 73 1.99 -35.54 -3.76
CA GLU A 73 2.39 -34.34 -4.49
C GLU A 73 3.02 -33.30 -3.55
N GLY A 74 2.42 -33.09 -2.37
CA GLY A 74 2.90 -32.14 -1.37
C GLY A 74 4.28 -32.52 -0.82
N GLN A 75 4.51 -33.81 -0.59
CA GLN A 75 5.79 -34.34 -0.12
C GLN A 75 6.93 -34.10 -1.13
N LYS A 76 6.62 -33.88 -2.41
CA LYS A 76 7.60 -33.52 -3.46
C LYS A 76 7.93 -32.02 -3.47
N ARG A 77 7.29 -31.20 -2.62
CA ARG A 77 7.45 -29.75 -2.53
C ARG A 77 7.91 -29.29 -1.13
N PRO A 78 9.04 -29.81 -0.60
CA PRO A 78 9.57 -29.38 0.69
C PRO A 78 9.92 -27.89 0.70
N ASP A 79 10.35 -27.33 -0.43
CA ASP A 79 10.59 -25.91 -0.65
C ASP A 79 9.37 -25.05 -0.32
N LEU A 80 8.20 -25.46 -0.80
CA LEU A 80 6.96 -24.72 -0.64
C LEU A 80 6.38 -24.88 0.77
N LYS A 81 6.61 -26.04 1.40
CA LYS A 81 6.24 -26.29 2.80
C LYS A 81 7.03 -25.38 3.74
N GLU A 82 8.34 -25.25 3.53
CA GLU A 82 9.18 -24.34 4.31
C GLU A 82 8.74 -22.88 4.15
N ALA A 83 8.42 -22.47 2.92
CA ALA A 83 7.88 -21.14 2.66
C ALA A 83 6.53 -20.90 3.36
N PHE A 84 5.64 -21.90 3.38
CA PHE A 84 4.38 -21.85 4.12
C PHE A 84 4.61 -21.68 5.62
N GLU A 85 5.47 -22.50 6.23
CA GLU A 85 5.78 -22.42 7.66
C GLU A 85 6.45 -21.09 8.03
N THR A 86 7.29 -20.55 7.15
CA THR A 86 7.90 -19.23 7.31
C THR A 86 6.85 -18.12 7.29
N ALA A 87 5.91 -18.19 6.34
CA ALA A 87 4.79 -17.24 6.26
C ALA A 87 3.88 -17.31 7.50
N LEU A 88 3.63 -18.49 8.06
CA LEU A 88 2.85 -18.64 9.30
C LEU A 88 3.54 -18.03 10.53
N LYS A 89 4.88 -18.04 10.57
CA LYS A 89 5.68 -17.45 11.66
C LYS A 89 5.87 -15.94 11.49
N ALA A 90 5.63 -15.40 10.30
CA ALA A 90 5.78 -13.99 10.04
C ALA A 90 4.81 -13.20 10.93
N LYS A 91 5.33 -12.22 11.69
CA LYS A 91 4.49 -11.22 12.34
C LYS A 91 3.87 -10.36 11.25
N ALA A 92 2.68 -10.77 10.81
CA ALA A 92 1.89 -9.99 9.88
C ALA A 92 1.47 -8.67 10.52
N ILE A 93 1.36 -7.62 9.71
CA ILE A 93 0.69 -6.39 10.13
C ILE A 93 -0.75 -6.74 10.50
N ALA A 94 -1.24 -6.23 11.63
CA ALA A 94 -2.67 -6.25 11.92
C ALA A 94 -3.39 -5.36 10.89
N PHE A 95 -3.95 -5.98 9.85
CA PHE A 95 -4.64 -5.29 8.78
C PHE A 95 -6.15 -5.33 9.00
N ASN A 96 -6.82 -4.23 8.72
CA ASN A 96 -8.28 -4.13 8.77
C ASN A 96 -8.77 -3.66 7.41
N ASP A 97 -9.24 -4.60 6.57
CA ASP A 97 -9.73 -4.31 5.22
C ASP A 97 -10.86 -3.27 5.24
N THR A 98 -11.76 -3.36 6.21
CA THR A 98 -12.87 -2.40 6.34
C THR A 98 -12.34 -0.99 6.58
N LEU A 99 -11.37 -0.84 7.47
CA LEU A 99 -10.74 0.44 7.74
C LEU A 99 -9.96 0.94 6.51
N ALA A 100 -9.20 0.08 5.84
CA ALA A 100 -8.43 0.45 4.65
C ALA A 100 -9.36 0.97 3.53
N LEU A 101 -10.44 0.25 3.24
CA LEU A 101 -11.46 0.64 2.25
C LEU A 101 -12.11 1.99 2.58
N MET A 102 -12.16 2.39 3.85
CA MET A 102 -12.75 3.67 4.24
C MET A 102 -11.92 4.88 3.79
N TYR A 103 -10.63 4.76 3.46
CA TYR A 103 -9.80 5.92 3.10
C TYR A 103 -8.79 5.70 1.96
N GLU A 104 -8.58 4.46 1.48
CA GLU A 104 -7.53 4.16 0.51
C GLU A 104 -7.60 4.98 -0.78
N GLU A 105 -8.81 5.21 -1.30
CA GLU A 105 -9.02 5.95 -2.53
C GLU A 105 -8.63 7.43 -2.38
N VAL A 106 -9.03 8.04 -1.27
CA VAL A 106 -8.66 9.42 -0.94
C VAL A 106 -7.16 9.53 -0.70
N MET A 107 -6.57 8.60 0.06
CA MET A 107 -5.13 8.56 0.30
C MET A 107 -4.34 8.43 -1.01
N ARG A 108 -4.75 7.54 -1.92
CA ARG A 108 -4.11 7.34 -3.22
C ARG A 108 -4.14 8.62 -4.06
N ASN A 109 -5.30 9.27 -4.14
CA ASN A 109 -5.45 10.51 -4.89
C ASN A 109 -4.72 11.70 -4.24
N TYR A 110 -4.66 11.73 -2.91
CA TYR A 110 -3.84 12.68 -2.17
C TYR A 110 -2.36 12.53 -2.50
N PHE A 111 -1.81 11.32 -2.47
CA PHE A 111 -0.41 11.09 -2.84
C PHE A 111 -0.15 11.37 -4.32
N LYS A 112 -1.10 11.05 -5.22
CA LYS A 112 -1.02 11.46 -6.62
C LYS A 112 -0.92 12.98 -6.74
N ALA A 113 -1.82 13.72 -6.11
CA ALA A 113 -1.84 15.18 -6.20
C ALA A 113 -0.58 15.84 -5.62
N THR A 114 -0.09 15.32 -4.49
CA THR A 114 1.00 15.95 -3.72
C THR A 114 2.40 15.49 -4.12
N LEU A 115 2.58 14.24 -4.57
CA LEU A 115 3.89 13.69 -4.91
C LEU A 115 4.08 13.53 -6.42
N VAL A 116 3.06 13.10 -7.15
CA VAL A 116 3.17 12.81 -8.60
C VAL A 116 2.92 14.08 -9.40
N ASP A 117 1.78 14.73 -9.19
CA ASP A 117 1.37 15.90 -9.95
C ASP A 117 2.16 17.17 -9.57
N SER A 118 2.75 17.19 -8.37
CA SER A 118 3.64 18.25 -7.85
C SER A 118 5.12 17.81 -7.77
N ASN A 119 5.47 16.72 -8.47
CA ASN A 119 6.83 16.13 -8.44
C ASN A 119 7.92 17.13 -8.84
N SER A 120 7.62 18.03 -9.78
CA SER A 120 8.61 18.97 -10.31
C SER A 120 9.09 19.94 -9.23
N GLU A 121 8.16 20.44 -8.41
CA GLU A 121 8.43 21.35 -7.30
C GLU A 121 9.07 20.62 -6.12
N LEU A 122 8.58 19.43 -5.79
CA LEU A 122 9.16 18.57 -4.76
C LEU A 122 10.64 18.27 -5.07
N LYS A 123 10.96 17.88 -6.30
CA LYS A 123 12.34 17.61 -6.73
C LYS A 123 13.24 18.84 -6.64
N LYS A 124 12.73 20.04 -6.94
CA LYS A 124 13.52 21.27 -6.81
C LYS A 124 13.93 21.52 -5.36
N VAL A 125 12.99 21.40 -4.43
CA VAL A 125 13.27 21.53 -2.99
C VAL A 125 14.29 20.49 -2.55
N TRP A 126 14.09 19.23 -2.97
CA TRP A 126 14.98 18.12 -2.64
C TRP A 126 16.42 18.35 -3.10
N VAL A 127 16.60 18.76 -4.36
CA VAL A 127 17.93 19.03 -4.94
C VAL A 127 18.62 20.17 -4.22
N VAL A 128 17.93 21.27 -3.93
CA VAL A 128 18.52 22.41 -3.19
C VAL A 128 18.91 21.98 -1.77
N LEU A 129 18.03 21.25 -1.08
CA LEU A 129 18.30 20.76 0.27
C LEU A 129 19.53 19.85 0.34
N LEU A 130 19.65 18.88 -0.57
CA LEU A 130 20.81 17.99 -0.65
C LEU A 130 22.09 18.75 -1.02
N ASN A 131 22.02 19.68 -1.97
CA ASN A 131 23.19 20.48 -2.36
C ASN A 131 23.73 21.30 -1.18
N LYS A 132 22.86 21.90 -0.37
CA LYS A 132 23.28 22.62 0.84
C LYS A 132 23.95 21.69 1.85
N LEU A 133 23.39 20.50 2.07
CA LEU A 133 23.99 19.51 2.98
C LEU A 133 25.38 19.07 2.48
N PHE A 134 25.52 18.72 1.21
CA PHE A 134 26.79 18.25 0.64
C PHE A 134 27.87 19.33 0.57
N LYS A 135 27.48 20.60 0.49
CA LYS A 135 28.41 21.74 0.58
C LYS A 135 28.74 22.14 2.03
N GLY A 136 28.10 21.52 3.02
CA GLY A 136 28.24 21.88 4.43
C GLY A 136 27.60 23.22 4.80
N GLU A 137 26.70 23.76 3.97
CA GLU A 137 25.96 24.99 4.24
C GLU A 137 24.87 24.79 5.31
N ILE A 138 24.41 23.55 5.50
CA ILE A 138 23.52 23.15 6.59
C ILE A 138 24.08 21.87 7.25
N ASP A 139 23.78 21.69 8.53
CA ASP A 139 24.13 20.48 9.25
C ASP A 139 23.03 19.41 9.12
N ASN A 140 23.31 18.22 9.66
CA ASN A 140 22.34 17.13 9.68
C ASN A 140 21.07 17.49 10.46
N LYS A 141 21.15 18.30 11.51
CA LYS A 141 19.98 18.66 12.31
C LYS A 141 19.01 19.51 11.49
N THR A 142 19.51 20.58 10.87
CA THR A 142 18.74 21.44 9.96
C THR A 142 18.19 20.66 8.78
N PHE A 143 18.98 19.74 8.20
CA PHE A 143 18.48 18.85 7.15
C PHE A 143 17.25 18.05 7.61
N HIS A 144 17.30 17.39 8.77
CA HIS A 144 16.17 16.62 9.31
C HIS A 144 14.96 17.51 9.66
N GLU A 145 15.17 18.75 10.08
CA GLU A 145 14.07 19.72 10.29
C GLU A 145 13.34 20.02 8.97
N TYR A 146 14.07 20.26 7.88
CA TYR A 146 13.47 20.42 6.55
C TYR A 146 12.79 19.14 6.04
N LEU A 147 13.37 17.96 6.27
CA LEU A 147 12.72 16.68 5.96
C LEU A 147 11.37 16.56 6.67
N LYS A 148 11.32 16.90 7.96
CA LYS A 148 10.09 16.86 8.75
C LYS A 148 9.04 17.84 8.20
N LYS A 149 9.44 19.05 7.82
CA LYS A 149 8.53 20.02 7.17
C LYS A 149 8.00 19.48 5.84
N LEU A 150 8.88 18.93 5.00
CA LEU A 150 8.56 18.42 3.67
C LEU A 150 7.59 17.23 3.71
N GLY A 151 7.84 16.28 4.63
CA GLY A 151 7.07 15.04 4.78
C GLY A 151 5.90 15.11 5.78
N SER A 152 5.70 16.23 6.47
CA SER A 152 4.58 16.38 7.42
C SER A 152 3.20 16.26 6.72
N PRO A 153 2.15 15.79 7.43
CA PRO A 153 0.78 15.85 6.92
C PRO A 153 0.43 17.21 6.33
N LEU A 154 -0.23 17.23 5.17
CA LEU A 154 -0.53 18.47 4.47
C LEU A 154 -1.71 19.18 5.09
N LYS A 155 -1.50 20.48 5.35
CA LYS A 155 -2.56 21.39 5.72
C LYS A 155 -3.13 22.03 4.46
N TYR A 156 -4.43 21.98 4.27
CA TYR A 156 -5.11 22.48 3.07
C TYR A 156 -6.46 23.11 3.41
N VAL A 157 -7.01 23.89 2.48
CA VAL A 157 -8.36 24.46 2.62
C VAL A 157 -9.37 23.47 2.02
N ASP A 158 -10.29 22.97 2.82
CA ASP A 158 -11.33 22.07 2.39
C ASP A 158 -12.25 22.78 1.36
N PRO A 159 -12.40 22.26 0.13
CA PRO A 159 -13.12 22.92 -0.95
C PRO A 159 -14.65 22.96 -0.76
N VAL A 160 -15.19 22.21 0.21
CA VAL A 160 -16.62 22.16 0.53
C VAL A 160 -16.94 23.13 1.67
N THR A 161 -16.11 23.16 2.70
CA THR A 161 -16.37 23.94 3.92
C THR A 161 -15.62 25.27 3.98
N GLY A 162 -14.58 25.45 3.15
CA GLY A 162 -13.69 26.60 3.18
C GLY A 162 -12.77 26.67 4.41
N LYS A 163 -12.79 25.64 5.27
CA LYS A 163 -11.98 25.60 6.50
C LYS A 163 -10.63 24.96 6.25
N GLU A 164 -9.63 25.43 6.99
CA GLU A 164 -8.32 24.80 7.00
C GLU A 164 -8.37 23.48 7.79
N VAL A 165 -7.87 22.42 7.18
CA VAL A 165 -7.81 21.06 7.73
C VAL A 165 -6.44 20.46 7.50
N VAL A 166 -6.05 19.48 8.32
CA VAL A 166 -4.84 18.68 8.13
C VAL A 166 -5.24 17.32 7.61
N PHE A 167 -4.56 16.85 6.57
CA PHE A 167 -4.82 15.54 5.98
C PHE A 167 -4.40 14.42 6.95
N THR A 168 -5.36 13.84 7.65
CA THR A 168 -5.20 12.67 8.54
C THR A 168 -6.04 11.49 8.04
N GLN A 169 -5.94 10.34 8.69
CA GLN A 169 -6.81 9.20 8.38
C GLN A 169 -8.29 9.55 8.57
N GLU A 170 -8.63 10.25 9.66
CA GLU A 170 -10.00 10.68 9.96
C GLU A 170 -10.53 11.63 8.88
N ASP A 171 -9.68 12.55 8.42
CA ASP A 171 -10.01 13.45 7.34
C ASP A 171 -10.21 12.71 6.02
N ALA A 172 -9.31 11.77 5.69
CA ALA A 172 -9.43 10.95 4.49
C ALA A 172 -10.72 10.10 4.49
N ILE A 173 -11.09 9.50 5.63
CA ILE A 173 -12.37 8.80 5.80
C ILE A 173 -13.56 9.74 5.57
N ARG A 174 -13.51 10.95 6.14
CA ARG A 174 -14.56 11.95 5.98
C ARG A 174 -14.72 12.37 4.52
N VAL A 175 -13.61 12.69 3.85
CA VAL A 175 -13.60 13.07 2.43
C VAL A 175 -14.11 11.92 1.56
N ASN A 176 -13.73 10.67 1.86
CA ASN A 176 -14.17 9.52 1.09
C ASN A 176 -15.71 9.37 1.13
N LYS A 177 -16.32 9.57 2.30
CA LYS A 177 -17.79 9.60 2.44
C LYS A 177 -18.46 10.71 1.63
N LEU A 178 -17.79 11.83 1.41
CA LEU A 178 -18.30 12.93 0.57
C LEU A 178 -18.20 12.57 -0.91
N ILE A 179 -17.06 12.01 -1.34
CA ILE A 179 -16.82 11.62 -2.75
C ILE A 179 -17.74 10.47 -3.18
N ILE A 180 -18.02 9.50 -2.30
CA ILE A 180 -18.99 8.43 -2.59
C ILE A 180 -20.39 9.01 -2.89
N LYS A 181 -20.76 10.12 -2.24
CA LYS A 181 -22.05 10.79 -2.45
C LYS A 181 -22.04 11.71 -3.67
N ASP A 182 -20.91 12.35 -3.94
CA ASP A 182 -20.70 13.24 -5.07
C ASP A 182 -19.29 13.04 -5.66
N PRO A 183 -19.15 12.16 -6.66
CA PRO A 183 -17.86 11.86 -7.27
C PRO A 183 -17.15 13.07 -7.89
N ALA A 184 -17.89 14.12 -8.27
CA ALA A 184 -17.31 15.34 -8.83
C ALA A 184 -16.49 16.15 -7.79
N LEU A 185 -16.61 15.84 -6.50
CA LEU A 185 -15.78 16.46 -5.46
C LEU A 185 -14.32 16.02 -5.53
N LEU A 186 -14.01 14.85 -6.12
CA LEU A 186 -12.65 14.33 -6.17
C LEU A 186 -11.68 15.33 -6.82
N ASP A 187 -12.04 15.89 -7.98
CA ASP A 187 -11.20 16.86 -8.69
C ASP A 187 -10.97 18.13 -7.87
N LYS A 188 -11.98 18.58 -7.12
CA LYS A 188 -11.86 19.76 -6.23
C LYS A 188 -10.88 19.51 -5.09
N TYR A 189 -10.97 18.34 -4.45
CA TYR A 189 -10.03 17.96 -3.39
C TYR A 189 -8.62 17.77 -3.93
N MET A 190 -8.46 17.09 -5.07
CA MET A 190 -7.16 16.93 -5.72
C MET A 190 -6.50 18.27 -6.06
N LEU A 191 -7.29 19.22 -6.58
CA LEU A 191 -6.79 20.58 -6.83
C LEU A 191 -6.37 21.29 -5.53
N ALA A 192 -7.18 21.20 -4.47
CA ALA A 192 -6.87 21.81 -3.18
C ALA A 192 -5.58 21.24 -2.55
N TRP A 193 -5.41 19.91 -2.59
CA TRP A 193 -4.17 19.26 -2.12
C TRP A 193 -2.97 19.65 -2.96
N LYS A 194 -3.11 19.68 -4.29
CA LYS A 194 -2.03 20.09 -5.20
C LYS A 194 -1.59 21.53 -4.92
N GLN A 195 -2.54 22.46 -4.79
CA GLN A 195 -2.25 23.86 -4.49
C GLN A 195 -1.54 24.02 -3.14
N ALA A 196 -2.02 23.32 -2.10
CA ALA A 196 -1.39 23.34 -0.80
C ALA A 196 0.04 22.74 -0.83
N ALA A 197 0.26 21.65 -1.57
CA ALA A 197 1.58 21.07 -1.74
C ALA A 197 2.54 22.00 -2.49
N SER A 198 2.11 22.56 -3.62
CA SER A 198 2.92 23.52 -4.39
C SER A 198 3.24 24.77 -3.56
N LYS A 199 2.31 25.26 -2.72
CA LYS A 199 2.57 26.35 -1.77
C LYS A 199 3.67 25.98 -0.77
N ARG A 200 3.55 24.83 -0.10
CA ARG A 200 4.58 24.32 0.83
C ARG A 200 5.95 24.22 0.15
N TYR A 201 6.02 23.61 -1.03
CA TYR A 201 7.29 23.44 -1.73
C TYR A 201 7.89 24.78 -2.13
N SER A 202 7.08 25.74 -2.57
CA SER A 202 7.54 27.10 -2.86
C SER A 202 8.07 27.83 -1.62
N GLU A 203 7.38 27.72 -0.49
CA GLU A 203 7.81 28.32 0.79
C GLU A 203 9.14 27.72 1.27
N LEU A 204 9.25 26.39 1.29
CA LEU A 204 10.49 25.72 1.68
C LEU A 204 11.64 26.03 0.72
N LEU A 205 11.37 26.11 -0.59
CA LEU A 205 12.39 26.51 -1.56
C LEU A 205 12.89 27.92 -1.27
N LYS A 206 11.98 28.87 -0.98
CA LYS A 206 12.34 30.25 -0.63
C LYS A 206 13.18 30.31 0.65
N GLU A 207 12.79 29.58 1.70
CA GLU A 207 13.57 29.46 2.95
C GLU A 207 15.00 28.97 2.66
N LEU A 208 15.11 27.92 1.84
CA LEU A 208 16.40 27.32 1.45
C LEU A 208 17.23 28.20 0.51
N THR A 209 16.64 29.10 -0.28
CA THR A 209 17.43 29.99 -1.16
C THR A 209 17.75 31.34 -0.54
N SER A 210 17.07 31.71 0.56
CA SER A 210 17.30 32.96 1.27
C SER A 210 18.30 32.83 2.42
N SER A 211 18.77 31.61 2.68
CA SER A 211 19.78 31.24 3.68
C SER A 211 21.10 30.83 3.02
#